data_AF-A0A2N2S3U8-F1
#
_entry.id   AF-A0A2N2S3U8-F1
#
_cell.length_a   1.000
_cell.length_b   1.000
_cell.length_c   1.000
_cell.angle_alpha   90.00
_cell.angle_beta   90.00
_cell.angle_gamma   90.00
#
_symmetry.space_group_name_H-M   'P 1'
#
loop_
_entity.id
_entity.type
_entity.pdbx_description
1 polymer ?
#
loop_
_entity_poly.entity_id
_entity_poly.type
_entity_poly.pdbx_seq_one_letter_code
_entity_poly.pdbx_strand_id
1 'polypeptide(L)'
;MYQYDEYDQRIVDERVAQFRDQTLRYLAGELSEDEFRPLRLQNGLYIQRYAPMLRVAIPYGNLRADQVRMLGHIARTYDRDYAHFTTR
;
A
#
# COMPACT_ATOMS: atom_id res chain seq x y z
N MET A 1 -7.71 -11.39 16.96
CA MET A 1 -7.21 -10.86 15.66
C MET A 1 -7.04 -12.05 14.73
N TYR A 2 -7.49 -11.94 13.48
CA TYR A 2 -7.28 -12.98 12.47
C TYR A 2 -5.78 -13.20 12.27
N GLN A 3 -5.35 -14.46 12.34
CA GLN A 3 -3.96 -14.85 12.11
C GLN A 3 -3.87 -15.38 10.68
N TYR A 4 -2.99 -14.77 9.89
CA TYR A 4 -2.76 -15.18 8.51
C TYR A 4 -2.17 -16.59 8.52
N ASP A 5 -2.74 -17.45 7.69
CA ASP A 5 -2.12 -18.73 7.37
C ASP A 5 -1.20 -18.59 6.14
N GLU A 6 -0.59 -19.71 5.73
CA GLU A 6 0.29 -19.73 4.57
C GLU A 6 -0.43 -19.38 3.26
N TYR A 7 -1.72 -19.70 3.16
CA TYR A 7 -2.53 -19.41 1.99
C TYR A 7 -2.81 -17.90 1.88
N ASP A 8 -3.19 -17.26 2.99
CA ASP A 8 -3.38 -15.81 3.09
C ASP A 8 -2.08 -15.06 2.76
N GLN A 9 -0.96 -15.50 3.33
CA GLN A 9 0.34 -14.89 3.09
C GLN A 9 0.72 -14.98 1.60
N ARG A 10 0.53 -16.15 0.99
CA ARG A 10 0.79 -16.35 -0.44
C ARG A 10 -0.05 -15.41 -1.32
N ILE A 11 -1.33 -15.22 -1.00
CA ILE A 11 -2.18 -14.27 -1.74
C ILE A 11 -1.64 -12.84 -1.63
N VAL A 12 -1.18 -12.42 -0.45
CA VAL A 12 -0.57 -11.11 -0.27
C VAL A 12 0.69 -10.97 -1.11
N ASP A 13 1.58 -11.97 -1.07
CA ASP A 13 2.84 -11.96 -1.81
C ASP A 13 2.62 -11.90 -3.32
N GLU A 14 1.66 -12.68 -3.85
CA GLU A 14 1.27 -12.64 -5.26
C GLU A 14 0.74 -11.27 -5.68
N ARG A 15 -0.09 -10.63 -4.83
CA ARG A 15 -0.60 -9.27 -5.09
C ARG A 15 0.52 -8.24 -5.06
N VAL A 16 1.47 -8.36 -4.14
CA VAL A 16 2.65 -7.48 -4.08
C VAL A 16 3.50 -7.62 -5.33
N ALA A 17 3.75 -8.85 -5.79
CA ALA A 17 4.49 -9.11 -7.01
C ALA A 17 3.78 -8.54 -8.25
N GLN A 18 2.47 -8.75 -8.35
CA GLN A 18 1.65 -8.20 -9.43
C GLN A 18 1.70 -6.67 -9.47
N PHE A 19 1.47 -6.00 -8.34
CA PHE A 19 1.46 -4.54 -8.30
C PHE A 19 2.86 -3.94 -8.57
N ARG A 20 3.93 -4.63 -8.14
CA ARG A 20 5.31 -4.25 -8.48
C ARG A 20 5.54 -4.28 -9.99
N ASP A 21 5.16 -5.34 -10.67
CA ASP A 21 5.29 -5.45 -12.14
C ASP A 21 4.53 -4.33 -12.86
N GLN A 22 3.26 -4.13 -12.49
CA GLN A 22 2.43 -3.06 -13.04
C GLN A 22 3.07 -1.67 -12.84
N THR A 23 3.66 -1.43 -11.67
CA THR A 23 4.36 -0.18 -11.37
C THR A 23 5.62 -0.03 -12.20
N LEU A 24 6.41 -1.08 -12.38
CA LEU A 24 7.62 -1.05 -13.22
C LEU A 24 7.28 -0.73 -14.67
N ARG A 25 6.22 -1.35 -15.22
CA ARG A 25 5.75 -1.08 -16.58
C ARG A 25 5.24 0.35 -16.76
N TYR A 26 4.53 0.89 -15.76
CA TYR A 26 4.15 2.31 -15.75
C TYR A 26 5.38 3.22 -15.75
N LEU A 27 6.38 2.95 -14.90
CA LEU A 27 7.62 3.72 -14.85
C LEU A 27 8.44 3.60 -16.14
N ALA A 28 8.34 2.48 -16.85
CA ALA A 28 8.94 2.27 -18.17
C ALA A 28 8.16 2.93 -19.33
N GLY A 29 6.97 3.49 -19.07
CA GLY A 29 6.10 4.08 -20.09
C GLY A 29 5.31 3.06 -20.91
N GLU A 30 5.31 1.79 -20.51
CA GLU A 30 4.55 0.70 -21.16
C GLU A 30 3.09 0.64 -20.69
N LEU A 31 2.77 1.31 -19.58
CA LEU A 31 1.41 1.57 -19.12
C LEU A 31 1.16 3.07 -19.12
N SER A 32 0.05 3.50 -19.71
CA SER A 32 -0.39 4.90 -19.63
C SER A 32 -0.90 5.25 -18.23
N GLU A 33 -0.98 6.55 -17.91
CA GLU A 33 -1.56 7.02 -16.63
C GLU A 33 -3.02 6.56 -16.46
N ASP A 34 -3.81 6.55 -17.53
CA ASP A 34 -5.22 6.14 -17.45
C ASP A 34 -5.37 4.64 -17.20
N GLU A 35 -4.46 3.81 -17.72
CA GLU A 35 -4.41 2.36 -17.43
C GLU A 35 -3.87 2.08 -16.02
N PHE A 36 -2.88 2.84 -15.56
CA PHE A 36 -2.29 2.66 -14.24
C PHE A 36 -3.18 3.18 -13.11
N ARG A 37 -3.98 4.22 -13.37
CA ARG A 37 -4.89 4.86 -12.39
C ARG A 37 -5.74 3.84 -11.62
N PRO A 38 -6.53 2.95 -12.24
CA PRO A 38 -7.33 1.98 -11.48
C PRO A 38 -6.46 1.02 -10.65
N LEU A 39 -5.30 0.60 -11.16
CA LEU A 39 -4.39 -0.34 -10.48
C LEU A 39 -3.83 0.26 -9.19
N ARG A 40 -3.32 1.50 -9.25
CA ARG A 40 -2.79 2.18 -8.06
C ARG A 40 -3.88 2.51 -7.04
N LEU A 41 -5.08 2.89 -7.50
CA LEU A 41 -6.20 3.21 -6.60
C LEU A 41 -6.71 1.98 -5.85
N GLN A 42 -6.78 0.82 -6.50
CA GLN A 42 -7.12 -0.45 -5.84
C GLN A 42 -6.10 -0.85 -4.77
N ASN A 43 -4.83 -0.48 -4.95
CA ASN A 43 -3.75 -0.70 -3.98
C ASN A 43 -3.57 0.45 -2.98
N GLY A 44 -4.51 1.40 -2.93
CA GLY A 44 -4.50 2.51 -1.96
C GLY A 44 -3.48 3.61 -2.25
N LEU A 45 -2.88 3.65 -3.44
CA LEU A 45 -1.91 4.66 -3.86
C LEU A 45 -2.60 5.79 -4.64
N TYR A 46 -2.74 6.94 -3.98
CA TYR A 46 -3.32 8.16 -4.52
C TYR A 46 -2.23 9.16 -4.86
N ILE A 47 -2.27 9.75 -6.06
CA ILE A 47 -1.39 10.88 -6.38
C ILE A 47 -2.12 12.18 -6.00
N GLN A 48 -1.60 12.87 -4.98
CA GLN A 48 -2.03 14.23 -4.65
C GLN A 48 -1.23 15.24 -5.48
N ARG A 49 -1.61 16.52 -5.39
CA ARG A 49 -0.99 17.60 -6.19
C ARG A 49 0.54 17.65 -6.13
N TYR A 50 1.12 17.29 -4.98
CA TYR A 50 2.57 17.42 -4.74
C TYR A 50 3.27 16.10 -4.44
N ALA A 51 2.54 15.03 -4.09
CA ALA A 51 3.13 13.77 -3.65
C ALA A 51 2.12 12.61 -3.70
N PRO A 52 2.59 11.36 -3.81
CA PRO A 52 1.76 10.20 -3.55
C PRO A 52 1.34 10.11 -2.07
N MET A 53 0.18 9.53 -1.81
CA MET A 53 -0.36 9.18 -0.50
C MET A 53 -0.76 7.71 -0.53
N LEU A 54 -0.22 6.94 0.42
CA LEU A 54 -0.56 5.53 0.62
C LEU A 54 -1.62 5.42 1.72
N ARG A 55 -2.78 4.88 1.37
CA ARG A 55 -3.84 4.55 2.32
C ARG A 55 -3.79 3.06 2.67
N VAL A 56 -3.53 2.76 3.94
CA VAL A 56 -3.47 1.38 4.44
C VAL A 56 -4.84 0.97 4.99
N ALA A 57 -5.35 -0.17 4.56
CA ALA A 57 -6.59 -0.74 5.09
C ALA A 57 -6.33 -1.44 6.44
N ILE A 58 -7.09 -1.06 7.47
CA ILE A 58 -7.02 -1.67 8.81
C ILE A 58 -8.40 -2.25 9.13
N PRO A 59 -8.61 -3.57 8.99
CA PRO A 59 -9.90 -4.20 9.26
C PRO A 59 -10.35 -3.92 10.70
N TYR A 60 -11.54 -3.32 10.83
CA TYR A 60 -12.15 -2.95 12.11
C TYR A 60 -11.30 -2.02 13.00
N GLY A 61 -10.29 -1.33 12.43
CA GLY A 61 -9.37 -0.49 13.19
C GLY A 61 -8.44 -1.25 14.15
N ASN A 62 -8.37 -2.58 14.05
CA ASN A 62 -7.58 -3.41 14.97
C ASN A 62 -6.12 -3.51 14.53
N LEU A 63 -5.19 -3.10 15.39
CA LEU A 63 -3.74 -3.20 15.17
C LEU A 63 -3.02 -3.83 16.37
N ARG A 64 -2.02 -4.66 16.08
CA ARG A 64 -1.04 -5.13 17.07
C ARG A 64 0.14 -4.18 17.15
N ALA A 65 0.86 -4.23 18.27
CA ALA A 65 2.00 -3.35 18.51
C ALA A 65 3.13 -3.50 17.47
N ASP A 66 3.35 -4.72 16.94
CA ASP A 66 4.29 -4.99 15.86
C ASP A 66 3.87 -4.34 14.53
N GLN A 67 2.58 -4.42 14.18
CA GLN A 67 2.02 -3.74 13.00
C GLN A 67 2.17 -2.22 13.11
N VAL A 68 1.90 -1.63 14.28
CA VAL A 68 2.11 -0.19 14.51
C VAL A 68 3.60 0.19 14.36
N ARG A 69 4.52 -0.63 14.87
CA ARG A 69 5.97 -0.40 14.69
C ARG A 69 6.37 -0.45 13.22
N MET A 70 5.79 -1.37 12.45
CA MET A 70 6.04 -1.47 11.01
C MET A 70 5.51 -0.24 10.27
N LEU A 71 4.30 0.24 10.58
CA LEU A 71 3.77 1.49 10.02
C LEU A 71 4.67 2.69 10.35
N GLY A 72 5.17 2.78 11.58
CA GLY A 72 6.14 3.80 11.97
C GLY A 72 7.47 3.68 11.21
N HIS A 73 7.96 2.47 10.93
CA HIS A 73 9.14 2.27 10.09
C HIS A 73 8.91 2.77 8.67
N ILE A 74 7.74 2.50 8.09
CA ILE A 74 7.38 3.00 6.75
C ILE A 74 7.37 4.52 6.73
N ALA A 75 6.72 5.17 7.70
CA ALA A 75 6.65 6.63 7.79
C ALA A 75 8.04 7.27 7.92
N ARG A 76 8.95 6.68 8.71
CA ARG A 76 10.33 7.17 8.87
C ARG A 76 11.21 6.97 7.64
N THR A 77 11.01 5.86 6.93
CA THR A 77 11.95 5.41 5.89
C THR A 77 11.55 5.92 4.51
N TYR A 78 10.25 5.98 4.23
CA TYR A 78 9.72 6.28 2.90
C TYR A 78 8.86 7.54 2.85
N ASP A 79 8.57 8.15 4.01
CA ASP A 79 7.81 9.40 4.12
C ASP A 79 8.56 10.39 5.04
N ARG A 80 7.88 11.45 5.45
CA ARG A 80 8.43 12.54 6.27
C ARG A 80 8.20 12.32 7.78
N ASP A 81 8.29 11.08 8.24
CA ASP A 81 8.14 10.69 9.65
C ASP A 81 6.78 11.06 10.28
N TYR A 82 5.70 11.03 9.48
CA TYR A 82 4.34 11.16 10.01
C TYR A 82 3.37 10.22 9.32
N ALA A 83 2.25 9.96 10.00
CA ALA A 83 1.10 9.26 9.45
C ALA A 83 -0.18 9.92 9.99
N HIS A 84 -1.29 9.72 9.29
CA HIS A 84 -2.59 10.27 9.69
C HIS A 84 -3.64 9.15 9.76
N PHE A 85 -4.30 9.04 10.91
CA PHE A 85 -5.46 8.16 11.05
C PHE A 85 -6.69 8.83 10.44
N THR A 86 -7.31 8.13 9.50
CA THR A 86 -8.56 8.60 8.89
C THR A 86 -9.75 8.34 9.79
N THR A 87 -10.92 8.87 9.44
CA THR A 87 -12.20 8.62 10.13
C THR A 87 -12.84 7.28 9.77
N ARG A 88 -12.16 6.41 9.01
CA ARG A 88 -12.62 5.09 8.56
C ARG A 88 -11.75 3.99 9.12
#